data_AF-V7HT89-F1
#
_entry.id   AF-V7HT89-F1
#
_cell.length_a   1.000
_cell.length_b   1.000
_cell.length_c   1.000
_cell.angle_alpha   90.00
_cell.angle_beta   90.00
_cell.angle_gamma   90.00
#
_symmetry.space_group_name_H-M   'P 1'
#
loop_
_entity.id
_entity.type
_entity.pdbx_description
1 polymer ?
#
loop_
_entity_poly.entity_id
_entity_poly.type
_entity_poly.pdbx_seq_one_letter_code
_entity_poly.pdbx_strand_id
1 'polypeptide(L)'
;MTKAHLTQLWQWLSVVCVFFLVASVVSLQGGSEFLGSLFGDKVGVDDNMPATGYFGAIVGGGLFVLSSSVFLLHARRHGDHWHARIPVVWLDGLDTATREGKIFQICVLVIFVLVPVAGVMCCMAEAESGDICEQDTRYFYEGSETMLLWAPVAKEGNQMRLRQAGTGAEPCLSGVELFPRSLTPLTFYGLPLAAGVIATMALISLFSRRKTGQSEGFPEVT
;
A
#
# COMPACT_ATOMS: atom_id res chain seq x y z
N MET A 1 20.67 9.27 12.15
CA MET A 1 20.05 7.93 12.12
C MET A 1 21.04 6.97 11.47
N THR A 2 21.40 5.87 12.14
CA THR A 2 22.40 4.91 11.66
C THR A 2 21.80 3.96 10.62
N LYS A 3 22.65 3.25 9.86
CA LYS A 3 22.22 2.21 8.91
C LYS A 3 21.32 1.18 9.59
N ALA A 4 21.73 0.70 10.77
CA ALA A 4 20.97 -0.27 11.56
C ALA A 4 19.57 0.23 11.94
N HIS A 5 19.44 1.49 12.39
CA HIS A 5 18.12 2.05 12.75
C HIS A 5 17.19 2.16 11.53
N LEU A 6 17.72 2.54 10.36
CA LEU A 6 16.93 2.61 9.13
C LEU A 6 16.50 1.22 8.65
N THR A 7 17.40 0.24 8.72
CA THR A 7 17.09 -1.16 8.41
C THR A 7 15.97 -1.70 9.29
N GLN A 8 16.09 -1.51 10.61
CA GLN A 8 15.09 -1.99 11.57
C GLN A 8 13.74 -1.30 11.38
N LEU A 9 13.73 0.03 11.16
CA LEU A 9 12.50 0.77 10.88
C LEU A 9 11.84 0.28 9.59
N TRP A 10 12.63 0.13 8.51
CA TRP A 10 12.13 -0.37 7.24
C TRP A 10 11.56 -1.79 7.36
N GLN A 11 12.27 -2.66 8.07
CA GLN A 11 11.83 -4.04 8.32
C GLN A 11 10.45 -4.07 8.98
N TRP A 12 10.28 -3.37 10.11
CA TRP A 12 9.01 -3.41 10.82
C TRP A 12 7.86 -2.81 10.02
N LEU A 13 8.10 -1.67 9.34
CA LEU A 13 7.08 -1.08 8.46
C LEU A 13 6.71 -2.02 7.31
N SER A 14 7.68 -2.71 6.73
CA SER A 14 7.43 -3.63 5.61
C SER A 14 6.74 -4.90 6.05
N VAL A 15 7.10 -5.46 7.21
CA VAL A 15 6.42 -6.62 7.80
C VAL A 15 4.96 -6.28 8.12
N VAL A 16 4.71 -5.13 8.77
CA VAL A 16 3.35 -4.68 9.07
C VAL A 16 2.55 -4.44 7.78
N CYS A 17 3.15 -3.80 6.78
CA CYS A 17 2.53 -3.57 5.47
C CYS A 17 2.14 -4.88 4.78
N VAL A 18 3.09 -5.82 4.63
CA VAL A 18 2.85 -7.12 3.99
C VAL A 18 1.81 -7.91 4.77
N PHE A 19 1.92 -7.99 6.09
CA PHE A 19 0.97 -8.71 6.93
C PHE A 19 -0.45 -8.15 6.77
N PHE A 20 -0.59 -6.82 6.83
CA PHE A 20 -1.88 -6.16 6.67
C PHE A 20 -2.49 -6.41 5.27
N LEU A 21 -1.70 -6.26 4.20
CA LEU A 21 -2.17 -6.46 2.84
C LEU A 21 -2.50 -7.93 2.53
N VAL A 22 -1.67 -8.86 3.01
CA VAL A 22 -1.97 -10.30 2.88
C VAL A 22 -3.24 -10.65 3.65
N ALA A 23 -3.40 -10.17 4.89
CA ALA A 23 -4.62 -10.38 5.65
C ALA A 23 -5.84 -9.78 4.94
N SER A 24 -5.71 -8.58 4.36
CA SER A 24 -6.76 -7.94 3.57
C SER A 24 -7.15 -8.81 2.38
N VAL A 25 -6.18 -9.25 1.56
CA VAL A 25 -6.43 -10.10 0.39
C VAL A 25 -7.02 -11.46 0.77
N VAL A 26 -6.58 -12.05 1.87
CA VAL A 26 -7.15 -13.30 2.39
C VAL A 26 -8.62 -13.09 2.78
N SER A 27 -8.95 -11.97 3.43
CA SER A 27 -10.35 -11.60 3.71
C SER A 27 -11.16 -11.36 2.43
N LEU A 28 -10.58 -10.78 1.37
CA LEU A 28 -11.24 -10.67 0.05
C LEU A 28 -11.44 -12.03 -0.63
N GLN A 29 -10.83 -13.12 -0.16
CA GLN A 29 -11.02 -14.47 -0.71
C GLN A 29 -11.94 -15.34 0.15
N GLY A 30 -12.63 -14.75 1.13
CA GLY A 30 -13.45 -15.47 2.10
C GLY A 30 -12.66 -16.14 3.24
N GLY A 31 -11.37 -15.79 3.38
CA GLY A 31 -10.53 -16.26 4.48
C GLY A 31 -10.67 -15.40 5.72
N SER A 32 -11.39 -15.90 6.73
CA SER A 32 -11.54 -15.36 8.10
C SER A 32 -11.91 -13.87 8.24
N GLU A 33 -13.03 -13.61 8.91
CA GLU A 33 -13.67 -12.31 9.19
C GLU A 33 -12.84 -11.33 10.06
N PHE A 34 -11.52 -11.50 10.21
CA PHE A 34 -10.71 -10.67 11.11
C PHE A 34 -10.76 -9.17 10.74
N LEU A 35 -10.70 -8.83 9.44
CA LEU A 35 -10.84 -7.44 9.01
C LEU A 35 -12.29 -7.02 8.80
N GLY A 36 -13.19 -7.94 8.44
CA GLY A 36 -14.64 -7.69 8.39
C GLY A 36 -15.20 -7.25 9.75
N SER A 37 -14.79 -7.92 10.83
CA SER A 37 -15.15 -7.57 12.21
C SER A 37 -14.55 -6.24 12.69
N LEU A 38 -13.34 -5.88 12.23
CA LEU A 38 -12.71 -4.59 12.54
C LEU A 38 -13.33 -3.40 11.77
N PHE A 39 -13.83 -3.61 10.56
CA PHE A 39 -14.29 -2.55 9.68
C PHE A 39 -15.81 -2.46 9.48
N GLY A 40 -16.63 -3.36 10.04
CA GLY A 40 -18.08 -3.16 9.88
C GLY A 40 -19.07 -4.22 10.33
N ASP A 41 -18.67 -5.25 11.08
CA ASP A 41 -19.60 -6.35 11.43
C ASP A 41 -20.61 -6.02 12.56
N LYS A 42 -20.89 -4.73 12.83
CA LYS A 42 -21.87 -4.34 13.84
C LYS A 42 -23.31 -4.25 13.34
N VAL A 43 -23.56 -4.45 12.04
CA VAL A 43 -24.91 -4.51 11.47
C VAL A 43 -24.96 -5.52 10.32
N GLY A 44 -25.01 -6.81 10.67
CA GLY A 44 -25.57 -7.91 9.86
C GLY A 44 -25.41 -7.84 8.34
N VAL A 45 -24.19 -7.75 7.84
CA VAL A 45 -23.90 -7.99 6.41
C VAL A 45 -22.72 -8.93 6.32
N ASP A 46 -23.05 -10.21 6.15
CA ASP A 46 -22.16 -11.20 5.57
C ASP A 46 -21.57 -10.60 4.27
N ASP A 47 -20.24 -10.67 4.09
CA ASP A 47 -19.51 -10.35 2.85
C ASP A 47 -19.49 -8.89 2.31
N ASN A 48 -19.09 -7.91 3.14
CA ASN A 48 -18.67 -6.59 2.61
C ASN A 48 -17.21 -6.60 2.07
N MET A 49 -16.95 -7.42 1.06
CA MET A 49 -15.65 -7.53 0.38
C MET A 49 -15.17 -6.16 -0.17
N PRO A 50 -16.02 -5.32 -0.80
CA PRO A 50 -15.57 -4.02 -1.30
C PRO A 50 -15.12 -3.06 -0.20
N ALA A 51 -15.74 -3.13 0.98
CA ALA A 51 -15.32 -2.33 2.13
C ALA A 51 -13.92 -2.72 2.60
N THR A 52 -13.64 -4.02 2.64
CA THR A 52 -12.31 -4.54 3.00
C THR A 52 -11.28 -4.12 1.96
N GLY A 53 -11.63 -4.16 0.67
CA GLY A 53 -10.77 -3.66 -0.41
C GLY A 53 -10.48 -2.16 -0.28
N TYR A 54 -11.51 -1.37 0.04
CA TYR A 54 -11.40 0.07 0.19
C TYR A 54 -10.42 0.47 1.30
N PHE A 55 -10.58 -0.09 2.50
CA PHE A 55 -9.64 0.17 3.60
C PHE A 55 -8.28 -0.50 3.39
N GLY A 56 -8.25 -1.67 2.75
CA GLY A 56 -7.04 -2.38 2.36
C GLY A 56 -6.14 -1.51 1.47
N ALA A 57 -6.72 -0.87 0.45
CA ALA A 57 -6.01 0.03 -0.46
C ALA A 57 -5.52 1.30 0.24
N ILE A 58 -6.33 1.93 1.10
CA ILE A 58 -5.97 3.18 1.79
C ILE A 58 -4.90 2.94 2.85
N VAL A 59 -5.15 2.03 3.79
CA VAL A 59 -4.24 1.76 4.92
C VAL A 59 -2.99 1.04 4.41
N GLY A 60 -3.16 0.04 3.54
CA GLY A 60 -2.04 -0.67 2.92
C GLY A 60 -1.20 0.23 2.02
N GLY A 61 -1.84 1.09 1.21
CA GLY A 61 -1.15 2.11 0.42
C GLY A 61 -0.36 3.09 1.29
N GLY A 62 -0.95 3.58 2.39
CA GLY A 62 -0.27 4.45 3.36
C GLY A 62 0.95 3.78 4.01
N LEU A 63 0.81 2.54 4.50
CA LEU A 63 1.92 1.76 5.04
C LEU A 63 3.01 1.52 3.99
N PHE A 64 2.62 1.27 2.74
CA PHE A 64 3.55 1.05 1.64
C PHE A 64 4.30 2.32 1.23
N VAL A 65 3.67 3.50 1.27
CA VAL A 65 4.33 4.81 1.14
C VAL A 65 5.41 4.97 2.21
N LEU A 66 5.07 4.71 3.47
CA LEU A 66 5.99 4.87 4.59
C LEU A 66 7.18 3.92 4.47
N SER A 67 6.93 2.63 4.24
CA SER A 67 7.99 1.65 4.02
C SER A 67 8.89 2.03 2.83
N SER A 68 8.29 2.35 1.67
CA SER A 68 9.05 2.72 0.47
C SER A 68 9.86 4.00 0.65
N SER A 69 9.39 4.94 1.45
CA SER A 69 10.12 6.17 1.79
C SER A 69 11.36 5.88 2.62
N VAL A 70 11.24 5.02 3.64
CA VAL A 70 12.40 4.59 4.45
C VAL A 70 13.38 3.78 3.59
N PHE A 71 12.88 2.95 2.68
CA PHE A 71 13.72 2.21 1.74
C PHE A 71 14.51 3.12 0.81
N LEU A 72 13.85 4.11 0.20
CA LEU A 72 14.47 5.11 -0.65
C LEU A 72 15.57 5.88 0.12
N LEU A 73 15.29 6.26 1.37
CA LEU A 73 16.26 6.94 2.22
C LEU A 73 17.46 6.05 2.53
N HIS A 74 17.24 4.77 2.83
CA HIS A 74 18.32 3.80 3.05
C HIS A 74 19.18 3.62 1.79
N ALA A 75 18.55 3.37 0.63
CA ALA A 75 19.23 3.15 -0.65
C ALA A 75 20.04 4.37 -1.11
N ARG A 76 19.56 5.59 -0.85
CA ARG A 76 20.30 6.83 -1.15
C ARG A 76 21.49 7.08 -0.22
N ARG A 77 21.41 6.61 1.03
CA ARG A 77 22.41 6.92 2.07
C ARG A 77 23.53 5.89 2.16
N HIS A 78 23.27 4.61 1.87
CA HIS A 78 24.19 3.51 2.20
C HIS A 78 24.45 2.58 1.01
N GLY A 79 25.73 2.33 0.69
CA GLY A 79 26.17 1.30 -0.25
C GLY A 79 26.52 1.83 -1.65
N ASP A 80 27.64 1.38 -2.20
CA ASP A 80 28.09 1.78 -3.54
C ASP A 80 27.50 0.89 -4.64
N HIS A 81 27.23 -0.38 -4.31
CA HIS A 81 26.65 -1.39 -5.20
C HIS A 81 25.18 -1.66 -4.85
N TRP A 82 24.39 -2.10 -5.84
CA TRP A 82 22.93 -2.30 -5.69
C TRP A 82 22.58 -3.25 -4.52
N HIS A 83 23.32 -4.36 -4.37
CA HIS A 83 23.08 -5.36 -3.32
C HIS A 83 23.42 -4.85 -1.91
N ALA A 84 24.27 -3.82 -1.80
CA ALA A 84 24.64 -3.20 -0.52
C ALA A 84 23.65 -2.11 -0.08
N ARG A 85 22.81 -1.65 -1.01
CA ARG A 85 21.78 -0.61 -0.79
C ARG A 85 20.46 -1.17 -0.28
N ILE A 86 20.26 -2.48 -0.40
CA ILE A 86 19.09 -3.16 0.13
C ILE A 86 19.32 -3.47 1.62
N PRO A 87 18.38 -3.14 2.51
CA PRO A 87 18.50 -3.48 3.92
C PRO A 87 18.56 -5.00 4.10
N VAL A 88 19.58 -5.48 4.81
CA VAL A 88 19.66 -6.90 5.21
C VAL A 88 18.74 -7.10 6.40
N VAL A 89 17.80 -8.04 6.27
CA VAL A 89 16.80 -8.34 7.30
C VAL A 89 17.05 -9.75 7.82
N TRP A 90 16.94 -9.96 9.13
CA TRP A 90 17.01 -11.26 9.82
C TRP A 90 18.32 -12.07 9.72
N LEU A 91 19.24 -11.74 8.81
CA LEU A 91 20.52 -12.41 8.64
C LEU A 91 21.68 -11.46 8.95
N ASP A 92 22.05 -11.37 10.22
CA ASP A 92 23.19 -10.58 10.66
C ASP A 92 24.49 -11.16 10.07
N GLY A 93 25.30 -10.31 9.43
CA GLY A 93 26.58 -10.71 8.85
C GLY A 93 26.52 -11.36 7.46
N LEU A 94 25.36 -11.37 6.79
CA LEU A 94 25.24 -11.90 5.43
C LEU A 94 26.14 -11.14 4.44
N ASP A 95 27.02 -11.85 3.76
CA ASP A 95 27.80 -11.28 2.66
C ASP A 95 26.92 -11.12 1.40
N THR A 96 26.40 -9.90 1.22
CA THR A 96 25.57 -9.51 0.06
C THR A 96 26.29 -9.58 -1.30
N ALA A 97 27.63 -9.71 -1.34
CA ALA A 97 28.37 -9.83 -2.58
C ALA A 97 28.30 -11.24 -3.18
N THR A 98 28.08 -12.26 -2.33
CA THR A 98 27.95 -13.67 -2.74
C THR A 98 26.69 -13.91 -3.58
N ARG A 99 26.67 -15.02 -4.33
CA ARG A 99 25.50 -15.42 -5.14
C ARG A 99 24.27 -15.67 -4.26
N GLU A 100 24.46 -16.32 -3.12
CA GLU A 100 23.41 -16.61 -2.14
C GLU A 100 22.86 -15.32 -1.52
N GLY A 101 23.75 -14.39 -1.14
CA GLY A 101 23.36 -13.08 -0.65
C GLY A 101 22.52 -12.30 -1.65
N LYS A 102 22.89 -12.31 -2.94
CA LYS A 102 22.11 -11.64 -4.00
C LYS A 102 20.73 -12.26 -4.20
N ILE A 103 20.62 -13.59 -4.16
CA ILE A 103 19.33 -14.30 -4.26
C ILE A 103 18.43 -13.91 -3.08
N PHE A 104 18.97 -13.90 -1.86
CA PHE A 104 18.24 -13.47 -0.67
C PHE A 104 17.73 -12.02 -0.81
N GLN A 105 18.57 -11.09 -1.29
CA GLN A 105 18.16 -9.70 -1.51
C GLN A 105 17.05 -9.56 -2.55
N ILE A 106 17.06 -10.39 -3.61
CA ILE A 106 15.97 -10.43 -4.59
C ILE A 106 14.68 -10.92 -3.92
N CYS A 107 14.72 -12.00 -3.12
CA CYS A 107 13.55 -12.48 -2.39
C CYS A 107 12.97 -11.40 -1.45
N VAL A 108 13.85 -10.67 -0.74
CA VAL A 108 13.46 -9.54 0.11
C VAL A 108 12.72 -8.46 -0.69
N LEU A 109 13.21 -8.09 -1.89
CA LEU A 109 12.52 -7.13 -2.76
C LEU A 109 11.18 -7.67 -3.27
N VAL A 110 11.11 -8.95 -3.66
CA VAL A 110 9.86 -9.58 -4.08
C VAL A 110 8.82 -9.51 -2.96
N ILE A 111 9.20 -9.92 -1.75
CA ILE A 111 8.29 -9.98 -0.60
C ILE A 111 7.88 -8.57 -0.14
N PHE A 112 8.79 -7.61 -0.04
CA PHE A 112 8.49 -6.30 0.55
C PHE A 112 8.14 -5.21 -0.46
N VAL A 113 8.23 -5.47 -1.77
CA VAL A 113 7.85 -4.52 -2.81
C VAL A 113 6.78 -5.11 -3.73
N LEU A 114 6.99 -6.29 -4.32
CA LEU A 114 6.02 -6.85 -5.26
C LEU A 114 4.75 -7.33 -4.59
N VAL A 115 4.83 -7.99 -3.42
CA VAL A 115 3.64 -8.43 -2.69
C VAL A 115 2.76 -7.24 -2.26
N PRO A 116 3.29 -6.15 -1.68
CA PRO A 116 2.48 -4.96 -1.40
C PRO A 116 1.83 -4.34 -2.63
N VAL A 117 2.55 -4.26 -3.77
CA VAL A 117 1.97 -3.77 -5.03
C VAL A 117 0.78 -4.65 -5.44
N ALA A 118 0.96 -5.97 -5.47
CA ALA A 118 -0.11 -6.89 -5.83
C ALA A 118 -1.29 -6.81 -4.84
N GLY A 119 -1.02 -6.75 -3.54
CA GLY A 119 -2.04 -6.64 -2.51
C GLY A 119 -2.89 -5.38 -2.63
N VAL A 120 -2.26 -4.22 -2.86
CA VAL A 120 -2.97 -2.95 -3.09
C VAL A 120 -3.83 -3.02 -4.35
N MET A 121 -3.29 -3.55 -5.46
CA MET A 121 -4.05 -3.70 -6.71
C MET A 121 -5.28 -4.60 -6.56
N CYS A 122 -5.14 -5.75 -5.86
CA CYS A 122 -6.27 -6.63 -5.56
C CYS A 122 -7.32 -5.92 -4.70
N CYS A 123 -6.89 -5.19 -3.68
CA CYS A 123 -7.80 -4.41 -2.83
C CYS A 123 -8.53 -3.31 -3.60
N MET A 124 -7.84 -2.64 -4.54
CA MET A 124 -8.44 -1.61 -5.37
C MET A 124 -9.50 -2.20 -6.32
N ALA A 125 -9.18 -3.31 -7.00
CA ALA A 125 -10.10 -3.97 -7.90
C ALA A 125 -11.39 -4.41 -7.20
N GLU A 126 -11.28 -4.95 -5.98
CA GLU A 126 -12.45 -5.38 -5.21
C GLU A 126 -13.24 -4.19 -4.63
N ALA A 127 -12.60 -3.06 -4.33
CA ALA A 127 -13.32 -1.88 -3.89
C ALA A 127 -14.13 -1.22 -5.03
N GLU A 128 -13.60 -1.25 -6.26
CA GLU A 128 -14.26 -0.70 -7.46
C GLU A 128 -15.43 -1.57 -7.93
N SER A 129 -15.47 -2.86 -7.58
CA SER A 129 -16.62 -3.73 -7.85
C SER A 129 -17.83 -3.40 -6.98
N GLY A 130 -17.64 -2.66 -5.88
CA GLY A 130 -18.70 -2.30 -4.95
C GLY A 130 -19.64 -1.22 -5.46
N ASP A 131 -20.91 -1.33 -5.06
CA ASP A 131 -21.93 -0.35 -5.36
C ASP A 131 -21.93 0.80 -4.35
N ILE A 132 -22.33 1.99 -4.78
CA ILE A 132 -22.46 3.16 -3.90
C ILE A 132 -23.94 3.47 -3.68
N CYS A 133 -24.33 3.64 -2.42
CA CYS A 133 -25.68 4.06 -2.06
C CYS A 133 -25.69 5.24 -1.08
N GLU A 134 -26.74 6.03 -1.11
CA GLU A 134 -26.95 7.13 -0.16
C GLU A 134 -27.75 6.61 1.04
N GLN A 135 -27.23 6.82 2.25
CA GLN A 135 -27.77 6.28 3.49
C GLN A 135 -29.27 6.57 3.66
N ASP A 136 -30.03 5.56 4.10
CA ASP A 136 -31.47 5.62 4.37
C ASP A 136 -32.35 5.96 3.15
N THR A 137 -31.76 5.93 1.94
CA THR A 137 -32.47 6.17 0.68
C THR A 137 -32.44 4.95 -0.23
N ARG A 138 -33.15 5.05 -1.36
CA ARG A 138 -33.09 4.11 -2.50
C ARG A 138 -32.22 4.64 -3.64
N TYR A 139 -31.46 5.71 -3.42
CA TYR A 139 -30.52 6.18 -4.42
C TYR A 139 -29.29 5.29 -4.43
N PHE A 140 -29.09 4.66 -5.57
CA PHE A 140 -28.08 3.66 -5.79
C PHE A 140 -27.37 3.94 -7.10
N TYR A 141 -26.08 3.66 -7.10
CA TYR A 141 -25.18 3.85 -8.22
C TYR A 141 -24.38 2.54 -8.35
N GLU A 142 -24.50 1.89 -9.50
CA GLU A 142 -23.78 0.64 -9.81
C GLU A 142 -22.27 0.87 -9.83
N GLY A 143 -21.53 -0.04 -9.22
CA GLY A 143 -20.07 -0.07 -9.26
C GLY A 143 -19.54 -0.08 -10.70
N SER A 144 -18.48 0.70 -10.93
CA SER A 144 -17.77 0.76 -12.20
C SER A 144 -16.28 0.99 -11.96
N GLU A 145 -15.43 0.68 -12.94
CA GLU A 145 -13.96 0.77 -12.85
C GLU A 145 -13.41 2.15 -12.42
N THR A 146 -14.22 3.22 -12.43
CA THR A 146 -13.78 4.57 -12.01
C THR A 146 -14.74 5.25 -11.03
N MET A 147 -15.64 4.47 -10.42
CA MET A 147 -16.68 4.95 -9.53
C MET A 147 -16.13 5.76 -8.34
N LEU A 148 -15.06 5.27 -7.73
CA LEU A 148 -14.43 5.91 -6.57
C LEU A 148 -13.62 7.16 -6.95
N LEU A 149 -13.21 7.28 -8.21
CA LEU A 149 -12.52 8.48 -8.72
C LEU A 149 -13.49 9.64 -8.86
N TRP A 150 -14.73 9.34 -9.26
CA TRP A 150 -15.81 10.30 -9.49
C TRP A 150 -17.02 9.98 -8.62
N ALA A 151 -16.80 9.88 -7.31
CA ALA A 151 -17.87 9.52 -6.37
C ALA A 151 -19.11 10.44 -6.55
N PRO A 152 -20.32 9.86 -6.67
CA PRO A 152 -21.55 10.61 -6.90
C PRO A 152 -21.88 11.52 -5.72
N VAL A 153 -22.63 12.58 -5.99
CA VAL A 153 -23.08 13.52 -4.96
C VAL A 153 -24.40 13.01 -4.37
N ALA A 154 -24.49 13.03 -3.05
CA ALA A 154 -25.72 12.76 -2.31
C ALA A 154 -26.84 13.68 -2.81
N LYS A 155 -27.99 13.11 -3.16
CA LYS A 155 -29.15 13.87 -3.66
C LYS A 155 -29.96 14.48 -2.53
N GLU A 156 -30.06 13.78 -1.41
CA GLU A 156 -30.75 14.24 -0.20
C GLU A 156 -29.78 14.82 0.84
N GLY A 157 -28.48 14.74 0.57
CA GLY A 157 -27.42 15.26 1.43
C GLY A 157 -27.02 14.29 2.55
N ASN A 158 -27.42 13.02 2.45
CA ASN A 158 -27.06 11.98 3.39
C ASN A 158 -25.67 11.38 3.08
N GLN A 159 -25.11 10.63 4.03
CA GLN A 159 -23.79 10.03 3.92
C GLN A 159 -23.77 8.96 2.82
N MET A 160 -22.75 8.97 1.98
CA MET A 160 -22.56 7.97 0.92
C MET A 160 -21.86 6.73 1.49
N ARG A 161 -22.34 5.55 1.13
CA ARG A 161 -21.83 4.26 1.60
C ARG A 161 -21.45 3.34 0.45
N LEU A 162 -20.37 2.58 0.64
CA LEU A 162 -19.93 1.51 -0.24
C LEU A 162 -20.48 0.18 0.26
N ARG A 163 -21.15 -0.58 -0.61
CA ARG A 163 -21.78 -1.88 -0.32
C ARG A 163 -21.38 -2.92 -1.37
N GLN A 164 -21.55 -4.19 -1.02
CA GLN A 164 -21.44 -5.30 -1.96
C GLN A 164 -22.34 -5.14 -3.20
N ALA A 165 -21.80 -5.55 -4.34
CA ALA A 165 -22.47 -5.52 -5.64
C ALA A 165 -23.80 -6.30 -5.64
N GLY A 166 -24.82 -5.79 -6.33
CA GLY A 166 -26.06 -6.54 -6.61
C GLY A 166 -27.13 -6.47 -5.51
N THR A 167 -26.99 -5.54 -4.56
CA THR A 167 -27.91 -5.35 -3.44
C THR A 167 -29.03 -4.31 -3.70
N GLY A 168 -29.12 -3.79 -4.93
CA GLY A 168 -29.81 -2.57 -5.37
C GLY A 168 -31.34 -2.47 -5.27
N ALA A 169 -32.00 -3.27 -4.42
CA ALA A 169 -33.45 -3.17 -4.18
C ALA A 169 -33.83 -2.71 -2.76
N GLU A 170 -32.88 -2.75 -1.82
CA GLU A 170 -33.13 -2.43 -0.41
C GLU A 170 -32.69 -0.99 -0.07
N PRO A 171 -33.34 -0.34 0.91
CA PRO A 171 -32.81 0.91 1.46
C PRO A 171 -31.37 0.73 1.95
N CYS A 172 -30.53 1.74 1.72
CA CYS A 172 -29.12 1.74 2.08
C CYS A 172 -28.92 1.80 3.60
N LEU A 173 -29.11 0.66 4.27
CA LEU A 173 -28.98 0.51 5.73
C LEU A 173 -27.58 0.02 6.15
N SER A 174 -26.80 -0.48 5.19
CA SER A 174 -25.52 -1.14 5.43
C SER A 174 -24.43 -0.68 4.45
N GLY A 175 -23.18 -1.06 4.73
CA GLY A 175 -22.01 -0.60 3.99
C GLY A 175 -21.13 0.34 4.81
N VAL A 176 -19.97 0.67 4.25
CA VAL A 176 -18.98 1.55 4.89
C VAL A 176 -19.07 2.97 4.36
N GLU A 177 -18.86 3.93 5.23
CA GLU A 177 -18.89 5.34 4.85
C GLU A 177 -17.71 5.69 3.94
N LEU A 178 -18.03 6.29 2.79
CA LEU A 178 -17.03 6.85 1.92
C LEU A 178 -16.52 8.17 2.51
N PHE A 179 -15.25 8.46 2.23
CA PHE A 179 -14.72 9.78 2.55
C PHE A 179 -15.44 10.87 1.71
N PRO A 180 -15.32 12.15 2.10
CA PRO A 180 -15.83 13.25 1.28
C PRO A 180 -15.29 13.16 -0.16
N ARG A 181 -16.07 13.62 -1.14
CA ARG A 181 -15.74 13.54 -2.57
C ARG A 181 -14.33 14.04 -2.93
N SER A 182 -13.79 15.02 -2.20
CA SER A 182 -12.43 15.54 -2.42
C SER A 182 -11.34 14.64 -1.83
N LEU A 183 -11.65 13.87 -0.79
CA LEU A 183 -10.69 13.06 -0.05
C LEU A 183 -10.64 11.62 -0.59
N THR A 184 -11.77 11.03 -0.98
CA THR A 184 -11.84 9.66 -1.54
C THR A 184 -10.86 9.40 -2.68
N PRO A 185 -10.82 10.21 -3.77
CA PRO A 185 -9.86 9.96 -4.84
C PRO A 185 -8.41 10.18 -4.38
N LEU A 186 -8.18 11.11 -3.46
CA LEU A 186 -6.85 11.41 -2.93
C LEU A 186 -6.31 10.27 -2.06
N THR A 187 -7.14 9.69 -1.19
CA THR A 187 -6.73 8.61 -0.30
C THR A 187 -6.72 7.27 -1.01
N PHE A 188 -7.74 6.98 -1.82
CA PHE A 188 -7.89 5.69 -2.48
C PHE A 188 -6.98 5.51 -3.70
N TYR A 189 -6.82 6.53 -4.57
CA TYR A 189 -5.88 6.44 -5.71
C TYR A 189 -4.55 7.14 -5.42
N GLY A 190 -4.59 8.28 -4.74
CA GLY A 190 -3.39 9.09 -4.51
C GLY A 190 -2.36 8.39 -3.61
N LEU A 191 -2.77 7.66 -2.57
CA LEU A 191 -1.84 6.92 -1.72
C LEU A 191 -1.18 5.75 -2.46
N PRO A 192 -1.91 4.81 -3.11
CA PRO A 192 -1.30 3.78 -3.95
C PRO A 192 -0.38 4.32 -5.03
N LEU A 193 -0.78 5.40 -5.71
CA LEU A 193 0.04 6.01 -6.76
C LEU A 193 1.33 6.61 -6.18
N ALA A 194 1.24 7.34 -5.06
CA ALA A 194 2.41 7.84 -4.36
C ALA A 194 3.32 6.68 -3.90
N ALA A 195 2.75 5.58 -3.42
CA ALA A 195 3.48 4.39 -3.01
C ALA A 195 4.27 3.80 -4.21
N GLY A 196 3.60 3.62 -5.35
CA GLY A 196 4.21 3.12 -6.57
C GLY A 196 5.33 4.02 -7.09
N VAL A 197 5.13 5.35 -7.08
CA VAL A 197 6.14 6.34 -7.47
C VAL A 197 7.37 6.27 -6.55
N ILE A 198 7.16 6.23 -5.23
CA ILE A 198 8.26 6.19 -4.26
C ILE A 198 8.99 4.84 -4.32
N ALA A 199 8.28 3.72 -4.43
CA ALA A 199 8.86 2.40 -4.59
C ALA A 199 9.70 2.32 -5.88
N THR A 200 9.18 2.85 -6.99
CA THR A 200 9.91 2.91 -8.27
C THR A 200 11.18 3.77 -8.14
N MET A 201 11.08 4.94 -7.51
CA MET A 201 12.26 5.77 -7.21
C MET A 201 13.27 5.02 -6.34
N ALA A 202 12.82 4.25 -5.35
CA ALA A 202 13.69 3.46 -4.49
C ALA A 202 14.43 2.38 -5.30
N LEU A 203 13.73 1.66 -6.17
CA LEU A 203 14.32 0.67 -7.07
C LEU A 203 15.32 1.30 -8.04
N ILE A 204 14.99 2.43 -8.68
CA ILE A 204 15.92 3.17 -9.54
C ILE A 204 17.17 3.59 -8.75
N SER A 205 16.99 4.02 -7.50
CA SER A 205 18.10 4.42 -6.63
C SER A 205 19.01 3.27 -6.23
N LEU A 206 18.62 2.00 -6.39
CA LEU A 206 19.53 0.87 -6.22
C LEU A 206 20.55 0.78 -7.35
N PHE A 207 20.14 1.13 -8.58
CA PHE A 207 20.97 0.98 -9.78
C PHE A 207 21.69 2.26 -10.19
N SER A 208 21.30 3.42 -9.66
CA SER A 208 21.97 4.68 -9.97
C SER A 208 23.40 4.69 -9.41
N ARG A 209 24.42 4.74 -10.27
CA ARG A 209 25.81 4.90 -9.78
C ARG A 209 25.93 6.25 -9.07
N ARG A 210 26.47 6.27 -7.85
CA ARG A 210 26.97 7.54 -7.29
C ARG A 210 28.11 7.98 -8.18
N LYS A 211 28.00 9.15 -8.81
CA LYS A 211 29.17 9.83 -9.37
C LYS A 211 30.02 10.26 -8.18
N THR A 212 30.98 9.44 -7.78
CA THR A 212 32.03 9.85 -6.85
C THR A 212 32.86 10.89 -7.59
N GLY A 213 32.74 12.16 -7.21
CA GLY A 213 33.38 13.25 -7.93
C GLY A 213 33.53 14.49 -7.06
N GLN A 214 34.50 14.45 -6.13
CA GLN A 214 35.46 15.51 -5.84
C GLN A 214 36.40 15.02 -4.72
N SER A 215 37.45 14.29 -5.09
CA SER A 215 38.70 14.38 -4.32
C SER A 215 39.31 15.72 -4.71
N GLU A 216 39.17 16.73 -3.86
CA GLU A 216 40.06 17.88 -3.90
C GLU A 216 41.47 17.38 -3.57
N GLY A 217 42.24 17.10 -4.62
CA GLY A 217 43.68 16.99 -4.51
C GLY A 217 44.22 18.38 -4.21
N PHE A 218 44.59 18.62 -2.96
CA PHE A 218 45.50 19.72 -2.64
C PHE A 218 46.89 19.34 -3.16
N PRO A 219 47.50 20.12 -4.07
CA PRO A 219 48.91 19.94 -4.38
C PRO A 219 49.72 20.38 -3.16
N GLU A 220 50.56 19.48 -2.70
CA GLU A 220 51.64 19.75 -1.75
C GLU A 220 52.61 20.75 -2.41
N VAL A 221 52.65 21.97 -1.88
CA VAL A 221 53.61 23.00 -2.31
C VAL A 221 54.88 22.79 -1.49
N THR A 222 55.91 22.27 -2.16
CA THR A 222 57.32 22.32 -1.73
C THR A 222 57.88 23.72 -1.83
#